data_AF-A0A651HU76-F1
#
_entry.id   AF-A0A651HU76-F1
#
_cell.length_a   1.000
_cell.length_b   1.000
_cell.length_c   1.000
_cell.angle_alpha   90.00
_cell.angle_beta   90.00
_cell.angle_gamma   90.00
#
_symmetry.space_group_name_H-M   'P 1'
#
loop_
_entity.id
_entity.type
_entity.pdbx_description
1 polymer ?
#
loop_
_entity_poly.entity_id
_entity_poly.type
_entity_poly.pdbx_seq_one_letter_code
_entity_poly.pdbx_strand_id
1 'polypeptide(L)'
;MRLMGALLILVVGGFMLWGTGDLTDRGDPQSPAATHVSVYYIENALTDSKTPNMVTAVLADYRGFDTFGEAVVVVAAALSCLLILLRRRREEGLPEPVRTVAAGMGPEAGLEPDGSRTPPARDTLGGDA
;
A
#
# COMPACT_ATOMS: atom_id res chain seq x y z
N MET A 1 -2.75 30.31 1.92
CA MET A 1 -2.40 28.86 1.90
C MET A 1 -1.16 28.57 1.05
N ARG A 2 -1.13 28.92 -0.25
CA ARG A 2 0.07 28.67 -1.11
C ARG A 2 1.35 29.35 -0.61
N LEU A 3 1.25 30.58 -0.12
CA LEU A 3 2.40 31.32 0.44
C LEU A 3 3.00 30.65 1.70
N MET A 4 2.14 30.11 2.57
CA MET A 4 2.54 29.33 3.75
C MET A 4 3.25 28.03 3.34
N GLY A 5 2.74 27.34 2.33
CA GLY A 5 3.38 26.13 1.80
C GLY A 5 4.75 26.43 1.17
N ALA A 6 4.86 27.52 0.40
CA ALA A 6 6.13 27.95 -0.16
C ALA A 6 7.15 28.33 0.93
N LEU A 7 6.71 29.03 1.98
CA LEU A 7 7.54 29.33 3.14
C LEU A 7 8.03 28.04 3.83
N LEU A 8 7.14 27.06 4.03
CA LEU A 8 7.51 25.77 4.64
C LEU A 8 8.56 25.03 3.80
N ILE A 9 8.40 24.98 2.47
CA ILE A 9 9.36 24.36 1.56
C ILE A 9 10.72 25.07 1.65
N LEU A 10 10.74 26.41 1.70
CA LEU A 10 11.99 27.17 1.83
C LEU A 10 12.69 26.89 3.16
N VAL A 11 11.93 26.80 4.25
CA VAL A 11 12.49 26.49 5.58
C VAL A 11 13.06 25.08 5.62
N VAL A 12 12.30 24.07 5.19
CA VAL A 12 12.76 22.67 5.17
C VAL A 12 13.90 22.46 4.18
N GLY A 13 13.80 23.04 2.98
CA GLY A 13 14.84 22.98 1.96
C GLY A 13 16.12 23.67 2.42
N GLY A 14 16.01 24.84 3.04
CA GLY A 14 17.14 25.55 3.65
C GLY A 14 17.80 24.74 4.77
N PHE A 15 17.00 24.08 5.62
CA PHE A 15 17.50 23.18 6.64
C PHE A 15 18.24 21.97 6.05
N MET A 16 17.72 21.33 5.00
CA MET A 16 18.43 20.24 4.31
C MET A 16 19.75 20.71 3.68
N LEU A 17 19.77 21.89 3.07
CA LEU A 17 21.00 22.48 2.51
C LEU A 17 22.03 22.81 3.59
N TRP A 18 21.58 23.31 4.75
CA TRP A 18 22.48 23.53 5.88
C TRP A 18 23.13 22.22 6.36
N GLY A 19 22.36 21.12 6.39
CA GLY A 19 22.86 19.79 6.74
C GLY A 19 23.92 19.25 5.77
N THR A 20 23.99 19.76 4.53
CA THR A 20 25.00 19.27 3.58
C THR A 20 26.43 19.70 3.92
N GLY A 21 26.58 20.70 4.79
CA GLY A 21 27.90 21.19 5.22
C GLY A 21 28.70 20.17 6.04
N ASP A 22 28.05 19.13 6.57
CA ASP A 22 28.67 18.07 7.36
C ASP A 22 29.10 16.85 6.52
N LEU A 23 28.85 16.87 5.20
CA LEU A 23 29.31 15.80 4.32
C LEU A 23 30.82 15.92 4.09
N THR A 24 31.49 14.77 4.05
CA THR A 24 32.90 14.69 3.66
C THR A 24 33.11 15.21 2.24
N ASP A 25 34.31 15.75 1.99
CA ASP A 25 34.70 16.19 0.66
C ASP A 25 34.57 15.06 -0.37
N ARG A 26 34.17 15.45 -1.59
CA ARG A 26 33.93 14.49 -2.66
C ARG A 26 35.24 13.78 -3.02
N GLY A 27 35.26 12.46 -2.87
CA GLY A 27 36.42 11.64 -3.19
C GLY A 27 37.50 11.61 -2.12
N ASP A 28 37.21 12.07 -0.90
CA ASP A 28 38.11 11.95 0.24
C ASP A 28 38.42 10.46 0.54
N PRO A 29 39.68 10.01 0.38
CA PRO A 29 40.09 8.64 0.70
C PRO A 29 39.96 8.32 2.19
N GLN A 30 39.89 9.32 3.06
CA GLN A 30 39.71 9.17 4.51
C GLN A 30 38.25 9.22 4.94
N SER A 31 37.31 9.31 4.00
CA SER A 31 35.88 9.24 4.33
C SER A 31 35.53 7.89 4.99
N PRO A 32 34.57 7.87 5.94
CA PRO A 32 34.19 6.63 6.64
C PRO A 32 33.72 5.51 5.70
N ALA A 33 33.08 5.88 4.58
CA ALA A 33 32.68 4.91 3.57
C ALA A 33 33.89 4.29 2.85
N ALA A 34 34.89 5.11 2.48
CA ALA A 34 36.06 4.68 1.72
C ALA A 34 37.09 3.90 2.54
N THR A 35 37.14 4.11 3.87
CA THR A 35 38.17 3.51 4.73
C THR A 35 37.79 2.15 5.31
N HIS A 36 36.50 1.88 5.50
CA HIS A 36 36.05 0.68 6.20
C HIS A 36 35.09 -0.17 5.34
N VAL A 37 33.92 0.38 5.02
CA VAL A 37 32.82 -0.41 4.43
C VAL A 37 33.11 -0.79 2.97
N SER A 38 33.56 0.17 2.16
CA SER A 38 33.86 -0.08 0.75
C SER A 38 35.01 -1.07 0.57
N VAL A 39 36.08 -0.95 1.36
CA VAL A 39 37.24 -1.86 1.29
C VAL A 39 36.80 -3.29 1.57
N TYR A 40 36.03 -3.51 2.65
CA TYR A 40 35.55 -4.84 3.00
C TYR A 40 34.71 -5.48 1.90
N TYR A 41 33.75 -4.74 1.32
CA TYR A 41 32.94 -5.26 0.20
C TYR A 41 33.78 -5.54 -1.05
N ILE A 42 34.80 -4.72 -1.33
CA ILE A 42 35.68 -4.95 -2.49
C ILE A 42 36.47 -6.25 -2.34
N GLU A 43 37.01 -6.50 -1.15
CA GLU A 43 37.89 -7.64 -0.90
C GLU A 43 37.13 -8.95 -0.67
N ASN A 44 35.94 -8.90 -0.07
CA ASN A 44 35.26 -10.09 0.45
C ASN A 44 33.96 -10.46 -0.28
N ALA A 45 33.34 -9.56 -1.06
CA ALA A 45 32.03 -9.82 -1.65
C ALA A 45 31.98 -11.10 -2.49
N LEU A 46 33.00 -11.36 -3.30
CA LEU A 46 33.05 -12.57 -4.13
C LEU A 46 33.13 -13.85 -3.27
N THR A 47 33.87 -13.79 -2.16
CA THR A 47 34.04 -14.93 -1.25
C THR A 47 32.74 -15.19 -0.48
N ASP A 48 32.09 -14.13 0.00
CA ASP A 48 30.92 -14.22 0.87
C ASP A 48 29.64 -14.57 0.10
N SER A 49 29.38 -13.91 -1.02
CA SER A 49 28.12 -14.05 -1.78
C SER A 49 28.23 -14.96 -3.01
N LYS A 50 29.46 -15.31 -3.42
CA LYS A 50 29.74 -16.04 -4.68
C LYS A 50 29.17 -15.36 -5.92
N THR A 51 28.89 -14.07 -5.82
CA THR A 51 28.34 -13.26 -6.91
C THR A 51 29.42 -12.32 -7.44
N PRO A 52 29.79 -12.40 -8.74
CA PRO A 52 30.86 -11.57 -9.29
C PRO A 52 30.48 -10.09 -9.43
N ASN A 53 29.18 -9.79 -9.45
CA ASN A 53 28.70 -8.41 -9.49
C ASN A 53 28.63 -7.83 -8.08
N MET A 54 29.56 -6.94 -7.76
CA MET A 54 29.63 -6.26 -6.46
C MET A 54 28.35 -5.52 -6.08
N VAL A 55 27.70 -4.84 -7.03
CA VAL A 55 26.47 -4.08 -6.74
C VAL A 55 25.35 -5.03 -6.33
N THR A 56 25.19 -6.13 -7.06
CA THR A 56 24.19 -7.16 -6.73
C THR A 56 24.51 -7.81 -5.39
N ALA A 57 25.77 -8.14 -5.11
CA ALA A 57 26.20 -8.70 -3.83
C ALA A 57 25.89 -7.74 -2.66
N VAL A 58 26.12 -6.44 -2.83
CA VAL A 58 25.81 -5.45 -1.79
C VAL A 58 24.31 -5.32 -1.59
N LEU A 59 23.51 -5.20 -2.64
CA LEU A 59 22.06 -5.01 -2.52
C LEU A 59 21.34 -6.27 -2.01
N ALA A 60 21.69 -7.44 -2.51
CA ALA A 60 20.98 -8.69 -2.21
C ALA A 60 21.49 -9.38 -0.94
N ASP A 61 22.81 -9.44 -0.74
CA ASP A 61 23.40 -10.22 0.36
C ASP A 61 23.73 -9.36 1.57
N TYR A 62 24.52 -8.28 1.41
CA TYR A 62 24.93 -7.45 2.55
C TYR A 62 23.82 -6.49 3.05
N ARG A 63 23.03 -5.93 2.13
CA ARG A 63 21.94 -4.98 2.41
C ARG A 63 20.58 -5.51 1.96
N GLY A 64 20.41 -6.84 1.94
CA GLY A 64 19.20 -7.50 1.49
C GLY A 64 17.91 -7.06 2.19
N PHE A 65 17.99 -6.66 3.46
CA PHE A 65 16.82 -6.15 4.19
C PHE A 65 16.28 -4.82 3.63
N ASP A 66 17.15 -3.95 3.12
CA ASP A 66 16.76 -2.67 2.52
C ASP A 66 15.97 -2.92 1.23
N THR A 67 16.51 -3.77 0.34
CA THR A 67 15.86 -4.19 -0.92
C THR A 67 14.63 -5.07 -0.68
N PHE A 68 14.61 -5.90 0.37
CA PHE A 68 13.41 -6.64 0.76
C PHE A 68 12.29 -5.68 1.18
N GLY A 69 12.62 -4.64 1.96
CA GLY A 69 11.68 -3.58 2.32
C GLY A 69 11.12 -2.87 1.08
N GLU A 70 11.96 -2.51 0.12
CA GLU A 70 11.52 -1.95 -1.17
C GLU A 70 10.55 -2.87 -1.91
N ALA A 71 10.85 -4.17 -1.99
CA ALA A 71 9.97 -5.15 -2.61
C ALA A 71 8.60 -5.25 -1.90
N VAL A 72 8.59 -5.24 -0.56
CA VAL A 72 7.35 -5.21 0.22
C VAL A 72 6.52 -3.97 -0.07
N VAL A 73 7.14 -2.79 -0.14
CA VAL A 73 6.45 -1.52 -0.47
C VAL A 73 5.84 -1.58 -1.87
N VAL A 74 6.58 -2.07 -2.86
CA VAL A 74 6.08 -2.21 -4.24
C VAL A 74 4.91 -3.20 -4.31
N VAL A 75 5.02 -4.34 -3.64
CA VAL A 75 3.94 -5.34 -3.58
C VAL A 75 2.70 -4.76 -2.88
N ALA A 76 2.86 -4.03 -1.77
CA ALA A 76 1.77 -3.39 -1.06
C ALA A 76 1.07 -2.33 -1.92
N ALA A 77 1.83 -1.52 -2.66
CA ALA A 77 1.30 -0.54 -3.60
C ALA A 77 0.52 -1.23 -4.74
N ALA A 78 1.09 -2.30 -5.33
CA ALA A 78 0.44 -3.06 -6.38
C ALA A 78 -0.86 -3.71 -5.90
N LEU A 79 -0.86 -4.31 -4.71
CA LEU A 79 -2.05 -4.92 -4.10
C LEU A 79 -3.12 -3.86 -3.80
N SER A 80 -2.72 -2.69 -3.29
CA SER A 80 -3.62 -1.57 -3.03
C SER A 80 -4.33 -1.11 -4.32
N CYS A 81 -3.58 -0.93 -5.40
CA CYS A 81 -4.14 -0.61 -6.72
C CYS A 81 -5.10 -1.70 -7.21
N LEU A 82 -4.72 -2.97 -7.09
CA LEU A 82 -5.57 -4.10 -7.50
C LEU A 82 -6.90 -4.12 -6.75
N LEU A 83 -6.89 -3.92 -5.43
CA LEU A 83 -8.10 -3.89 -4.60
C LEU A 83 -9.03 -2.73 -4.99
N ILE A 84 -8.47 -1.55 -5.26
CA ILE A 84 -9.26 -0.39 -5.73
C ILE A 84 -9.93 -0.70 -7.08
N LEU A 85 -9.20 -1.31 -8.01
CA LEU A 85 -9.71 -1.67 -9.34
C LEU A 85 -10.78 -2.77 -9.27
N LEU A 86 -10.58 -3.79 -8.45
CA LEU A 86 -11.56 -4.87 -8.23
C LEU A 86 -12.86 -4.33 -7.62
N ARG A 87 -12.81 -3.34 -6.73
CA ARG A 87 -14.02 -2.74 -6.15
C ARG A 87 -14.90 -2.07 -7.20
N ARG A 88 -14.31 -1.37 -8.20
CA ARG A 88 -15.06 -0.70 -9.28
C ARG A 88 -15.84 -1.67 -10.17
N ARG A 89 -15.29 -2.87 -10.44
CA ARG A 89 -15.95 -3.90 -11.26
C ARG A 89 -17.23 -4.46 -10.63
N ARG A 90 -17.35 -4.44 -9.30
CA ARG A 90 -18.52 -4.98 -8.58
C ARG A 90 -19.73 -4.06 -8.66
N GLU A 91 -19.51 -2.76 -8.72
CA GLU A 91 -20.61 -1.79 -8.82
C GLU A 91 -21.21 -1.78 -10.23
N GLU A 92 -20.39 -1.88 -11.28
CA GLU A 92 -20.84 -1.86 -12.69
C GLU A 92 -21.60 -3.13 -13.15
N GLY A 93 -21.51 -4.24 -12.41
CA GLY A 93 -22.05 -5.55 -12.83
C GLY A 93 -23.42 -5.95 -12.28
N LEU A 94 -24.07 -5.12 -11.46
CA LEU A 94 -25.36 -5.47 -10.85
C LEU A 94 -26.53 -4.91 -11.69
N PRO A 95 -27.48 -5.75 -12.15
CA PRO A 95 -28.65 -5.26 -12.87
C PRO A 95 -29.48 -4.31 -11.98
N GLU A 96 -29.95 -3.20 -12.54
CA GLU A 96 -30.75 -2.13 -11.89
C GLU A 96 -31.72 -2.59 -10.79
N PRO A 97 -32.57 -3.62 -10.97
CA PRO A 97 -33.50 -4.06 -9.92
C PRO A 97 -32.81 -4.51 -8.61
N VAL A 98 -31.59 -5.04 -8.67
CA VAL A 98 -30.87 -5.53 -7.49
C VAL A 98 -30.19 -4.38 -6.73
N ARG A 99 -29.82 -3.29 -7.41
CA ARG A 99 -29.26 -2.10 -6.77
C ARG A 99 -30.29 -1.40 -5.88
N THR A 100 -31.52 -1.27 -6.37
CA THR A 100 -32.63 -0.64 -5.63
C THR A 100 -33.00 -1.45 -4.38
N VAL A 101 -32.98 -2.78 -4.49
CA VAL A 101 -33.27 -3.69 -3.38
C VAL A 101 -32.15 -3.67 -2.33
N ALA A 102 -30.87 -3.65 -2.74
CA ALA A 102 -29.74 -3.58 -1.82
C ALA A 102 -29.65 -2.21 -1.10
N ALA A 103 -30.01 -1.11 -1.78
CA ALA A 103 -30.07 0.22 -1.17
C ALA A 103 -31.26 0.38 -0.21
N GLY A 104 -32.36 -0.35 -0.44
CA GLY A 104 -33.53 -0.40 0.44
C GLY A 104 -33.38 -1.35 1.64
N MET A 105 -32.36 -2.20 1.66
CA MET A 105 -32.10 -3.15 2.75
C MET A 105 -31.25 -2.51 3.85
N GLY A 106 -31.83 -1.53 4.55
CA GLY A 106 -31.41 -1.20 5.91
C GLY A 106 -31.65 -2.38 6.87
N PRO A 107 -31.14 -2.34 8.12
CA PRO A 107 -31.11 -3.47 9.06
C PRO A 107 -32.47 -4.00 9.55
N GLU A 108 -33.58 -3.63 8.91
CA GLU A 108 -34.94 -4.06 9.26
C GLU A 108 -35.62 -4.80 8.10
N ALA A 109 -35.03 -5.90 7.64
CA ALA A 109 -35.79 -6.87 6.87
C ALA A 109 -36.53 -7.76 7.88
N GLY A 110 -37.82 -7.47 8.11
CA GLY A 110 -38.74 -8.23 8.95
C GLY A 110 -38.96 -9.66 8.46
N LEU A 111 -37.93 -10.48 8.59
CA LEU A 111 -37.96 -11.93 8.49
C LEU A 111 -38.00 -12.46 9.93
N GLU A 112 -39.03 -13.24 10.26
CA GLU A 112 -38.98 -14.05 11.46
C GLU A 112 -37.76 -15.00 11.38
N PRO A 113 -37.08 -15.32 12.49
CA PRO A 113 -35.79 -16.02 12.50
C PRO A 113 -35.78 -17.43 11.86
N ASP A 114 -36.95 -17.97 11.50
CA ASP A 114 -37.14 -19.23 10.79
C ASP A 114 -37.23 -19.06 9.24
N GLY A 115 -37.12 -17.85 8.72
CA GLY A 115 -37.08 -17.59 7.26
C GLY A 115 -38.40 -17.72 6.52
N SER A 116 -39.53 -17.88 7.23
CA SER A 116 -40.86 -17.90 6.64
C SER A 116 -41.42 -16.48 6.43
N ARG A 117 -42.10 -16.25 5.29
CA ARG A 117 -42.88 -15.02 5.07
C ARG A 117 -44.23 -15.16 5.77
N THR A 118 -44.66 -14.12 6.48
CA THR A 118 -46.04 -14.00 6.98
C THR A 118 -47.01 -14.17 5.80
N PRO A 119 -47.88 -15.18 5.80
CA PRO A 119 -48.87 -15.36 4.75
C PRO A 119 -49.84 -14.17 4.71
N PRO A 120 -50.30 -13.74 3.53
CA PRO A 120 -51.33 -12.71 3.46
C PRO A 120 -52.62 -13.22 4.12
N ALA A 121 -53.30 -12.33 4.85
CA ALA A 121 -54.56 -12.63 5.52
C ALA A 121 -55.57 -13.20 4.51
N ARG A 122 -56.10 -14.39 4.80
CA ARG A 122 -57.16 -15.01 4.00
C ARG A 122 -58.44 -14.22 4.24
N ASP A 123 -58.97 -13.59 3.19
CA ASP A 123 -60.31 -13.02 3.20
C ASP A 123 -61.32 -14.15 3.46
N THR A 124 -61.88 -14.14 4.66
CA THR A 124 -63.03 -14.95 5.05
C THR A 124 -64.29 -14.32 4.48
N LEU A 125 -64.67 -14.70 3.27
CA LEU A 125 -66.05 -14.59 2.84
C LEU A 125 -66.56 -16.00 2.54
N GLY A 126 -67.09 -16.63 3.59
CA GLY A 126 -68.28 -17.50 3.45
C GLY A 126 -69.40 -16.64 2.84
N GLY A 127 -70.23 -17.19 1.96
CA GLY A 127 -71.23 -18.15 2.35
C GLY A 127 -72.57 -17.42 2.31
N ASP A 128 -73.49 -17.92 1.47
CA ASP A 128 -74.95 -17.94 1.63
C ASP A 128 -75.71 -17.66 0.33
N ALA A 129 -76.52 -18.66 -0.03
CA ALA A 129 -77.78 -18.68 -0.79
C ALA A 129 -77.82 -18.22 -2.26
#